data_AF-A0A9P0A8J6-F1
#
_entry.id   AF-A0A9P0A8J6-F1
#
_cell.length_a   1.000
_cell.length_b   1.000
_cell.length_c   1.000
_cell.angle_alpha   90.00
_cell.angle_beta   90.00
_cell.angle_gamma   90.00
#
_symmetry.space_group_name_H-M   'P 1'
#
loop_
_entity.id
_entity.type
_entity.pdbx_description
1 polymer ?
#
loop_
_entity_poly.entity_id
_entity_poly.type
_entity_poly.pdbx_seq_one_letter_code
_entity_poly.pdbx_strand_id
1 'polypeptide(L)'
;MGFELTRFSEDVDEELVCPICSAVLEDPVQAPICEHAFCKECIHEWLSRQPTCPVDRQALFTPQLKPVPRILKNLLSRLNISCDNASYGCTAILKLDQLSSHLSECEHNPKRPVLCEQGCGLVTPMDEVKDHNCVRELRSLIHKQQQKLSDMQQEMSEHRFQISEQKRELDLLKEFMRAMRMANPTMQALADEMEREEVIRWSTSLTRARVTRWGGMISTPDELLQVVIKRSLSESGCPPHIVDELMENCHETNWPPGLSSLETRQNNRRHYESYVCKRIPGKQAVVVLHCDNPHVNDDMMAEPGLVMIFAHGIE
;
A
#
# COMPACT_ATOMS: atom_id res chain seq x y z
N MET A 1 34.73 -4.24 -17.18
CA MET A 1 34.55 -5.59 -16.62
C MET A 1 35.90 -6.08 -16.13
N GLY A 2 36.03 -6.38 -14.84
CA GLY A 2 37.30 -6.72 -14.20
C GLY A 2 38.14 -5.49 -13.85
N PHE A 3 39.00 -5.63 -12.84
CA PHE A 3 39.92 -4.57 -12.41
C PHE A 3 41.24 -4.65 -13.17
N GLU A 4 41.66 -3.54 -13.80
CA GLU A 4 42.90 -3.48 -14.57
C GLU A 4 44.13 -3.84 -13.72
N LEU A 5 44.98 -4.73 -14.25
CA LEU A 5 46.17 -5.24 -13.54
C LEU A 5 47.17 -4.13 -13.16
N THR A 6 47.28 -3.09 -13.97
CA THR A 6 48.18 -1.93 -13.76
C THR A 6 47.87 -1.15 -12.49
N ARG A 7 46.69 -1.36 -11.89
CA ARG A 7 46.26 -0.66 -10.69
C ARG A 7 46.68 -1.34 -9.39
N PHE A 8 47.12 -2.60 -9.46
CA PHE A 8 47.55 -3.35 -8.30
C PHE A 8 49.01 -3.05 -7.99
N SER A 9 49.33 -2.89 -6.70
CA SER A 9 50.69 -2.52 -6.27
C SER A 9 51.66 -3.70 -6.24
N GLU A 10 51.13 -4.92 -6.25
CA GLU A 10 51.86 -6.18 -6.18
C GLU A 10 51.47 -7.06 -7.37
N ASP A 11 52.33 -8.03 -7.70
CA ASP A 11 52.01 -9.02 -8.73
C ASP A 11 50.76 -9.82 -8.31
N VAL A 12 49.76 -9.82 -9.19
CA VAL A 12 48.51 -10.54 -8.96
C VAL A 12 48.65 -11.96 -9.48
N ASP A 13 48.29 -12.93 -8.64
CA ASP A 13 48.27 -14.34 -9.01
C ASP A 13 47.36 -14.58 -10.24
N GLU A 14 47.83 -15.38 -11.19
CA GLU A 14 47.09 -15.71 -12.42
C GLU A 14 45.74 -16.37 -12.12
N GLU A 15 45.61 -17.09 -11.00
CA GLU A 15 44.34 -17.70 -10.56
C GLU A 15 43.25 -16.66 -10.22
N LEU A 16 43.64 -15.40 -10.01
CA LEU A 16 42.73 -14.29 -9.69
C LEU A 16 42.37 -13.46 -10.94
N VAL A 17 42.87 -13.84 -12.12
CA VAL A 17 42.65 -13.15 -13.39
C VAL A 17 41.57 -13.84 -14.19
N CYS A 18 40.62 -13.06 -14.69
CA CYS A 18 39.54 -13.54 -15.54
C CYS A 18 40.08 -13.93 -16.93
N PRO A 19 39.89 -15.16 -17.41
CA PRO A 19 40.39 -15.58 -18.73
C PRO A 19 39.72 -14.88 -19.93
N ILE A 20 38.59 -14.19 -19.70
CA ILE A 20 37.82 -13.52 -20.76
C ILE A 20 38.31 -12.09 -20.98
N CYS A 21 38.43 -11.31 -19.90
CA CYS A 21 38.85 -9.90 -19.99
C CYS A 21 40.31 -9.66 -19.62
N SER A 22 41.05 -10.71 -19.20
CA SER A 22 42.46 -10.65 -18.80
C SER A 22 42.75 -9.64 -17.70
N ALA A 23 41.74 -9.34 -16.87
CA ALA A 23 41.79 -8.41 -15.75
C ALA A 23 41.44 -9.15 -14.45
N VAL A 24 41.77 -8.57 -13.30
CA VAL A 24 41.47 -9.17 -11.99
C VAL A 24 39.97 -9.32 -11.82
N LEU A 25 39.55 -10.45 -11.28
CA LEU A 25 38.14 -10.84 -11.16
C LEU A 25 37.29 -9.80 -10.41
N GLU A 26 36.22 -9.33 -11.05
CA GLU A 26 35.18 -8.45 -10.50
C GLU A 26 33.86 -9.22 -10.39
N ASP A 27 33.25 -9.19 -9.21
CA ASP A 27 32.09 -10.03 -8.84
C ASP A 27 32.21 -11.47 -9.37
N PRO A 28 33.23 -12.22 -8.93
CA PRO A 28 33.56 -13.52 -9.52
C PRO A 28 32.49 -14.58 -9.32
N VAL A 29 32.28 -15.37 -10.38
CA VAL A 29 31.47 -16.60 -10.39
C VAL A 29 32.29 -17.76 -10.92
N GLN A 30 31.91 -18.97 -10.53
CA GLN A 30 32.60 -20.21 -10.87
C GLN A 30 31.70 -21.16 -11.65
N ALA A 31 32.26 -21.84 -12.64
CA ALA A 31 31.64 -22.99 -13.27
C ALA A 31 31.68 -24.20 -12.30
N PRO A 32 30.55 -24.90 -12.05
CA PRO A 32 30.48 -25.90 -10.99
C PRO A 32 31.18 -27.23 -11.31
N ILE A 33 31.42 -27.53 -12.59
CA ILE A 33 32.02 -28.81 -13.02
C ILE A 33 33.51 -28.68 -13.25
N CYS A 34 33.94 -27.65 -13.97
CA CYS A 34 35.34 -27.43 -14.32
C CYS A 34 36.06 -26.40 -13.44
N GLU A 35 35.37 -25.82 -12.46
CA GLU A 35 35.93 -24.93 -11.43
C GLU A 35 36.62 -23.65 -11.92
N HIS A 36 36.56 -23.33 -13.22
CA HIS A 36 37.06 -22.06 -13.75
C HIS A 36 36.24 -20.86 -13.25
N ALA A 37 36.94 -19.80 -12.85
CA ALA A 37 36.36 -18.56 -12.36
C ALA A 37 36.39 -17.44 -13.42
N PHE A 38 35.35 -16.61 -13.43
CA PHE A 38 35.17 -15.51 -14.38
C PHE A 38 34.51 -14.32 -13.69
N CYS A 39 34.69 -13.10 -14.21
CA CYS A 39 33.83 -11.97 -13.83
C CYS A 39 32.39 -12.31 -14.23
N LYS A 40 31.42 -11.98 -13.36
CA LYS A 40 30.00 -12.29 -13.61
C LYS A 40 29.54 -11.79 -14.97
N GLU A 41 29.74 -10.53 -15.27
CA GLU A 41 29.30 -9.95 -16.53
C GLU A 41 29.99 -10.59 -17.74
N CYS A 42 31.31 -10.85 -17.66
CA CYS A 42 32.07 -11.50 -18.74
C CYS A 42 31.50 -12.87 -19.13
N ILE A 43 31.24 -13.75 -18.16
CA ILE A 43 30.72 -15.08 -18.46
C ILE A 43 29.26 -15.04 -18.89
N HIS A 44 28.45 -14.10 -18.38
CA HIS A 44 27.06 -13.96 -18.84
C HIS A 44 27.01 -13.53 -20.30
N GLU A 45 27.85 -12.59 -20.72
CA GLU A 45 27.95 -12.18 -22.11
C GLU A 45 28.40 -13.35 -23.01
N TRP A 46 29.41 -14.11 -22.60
CA TRP A 46 29.87 -15.28 -23.34
C TRP A 46 28.76 -16.33 -23.51
N LEU A 47 28.09 -16.70 -22.41
CA LEU A 47 27.04 -17.71 -22.40
C LEU A 47 25.80 -17.31 -23.19
N SER A 48 25.55 -16.00 -23.36
CA SER A 48 24.49 -15.51 -24.26
C SER A 48 24.73 -15.86 -25.73
N ARG A 49 25.99 -16.09 -26.11
CA ARG A 49 26.42 -16.42 -27.47
C ARG A 49 26.74 -17.90 -27.62
N GLN A 50 27.39 -18.50 -26.62
CA GLN A 50 27.85 -19.89 -26.67
C GLN A 50 27.68 -20.55 -25.28
N PRO A 51 26.86 -21.61 -25.14
CA PRO A 51 26.60 -22.28 -23.87
C PRO A 51 27.72 -23.25 -23.47
N THR A 52 28.96 -22.76 -23.45
CA THR A 52 30.16 -23.54 -23.11
C THR A 52 31.11 -22.71 -22.25
N CYS A 53 31.94 -23.37 -21.44
CA CYS A 53 33.03 -22.74 -20.72
C CYS A 53 34.09 -22.21 -21.70
N PRO A 54 34.53 -20.94 -21.58
CA PRO A 54 35.56 -20.37 -22.46
C PRO A 54 36.92 -21.07 -22.42
N VAL A 55 37.26 -21.77 -21.33
CA VAL A 55 38.59 -22.35 -21.11
C VAL A 55 38.68 -23.78 -21.67
N ASP A 56 37.71 -24.63 -21.36
CA ASP A 56 37.75 -26.07 -21.67
C ASP A 56 36.60 -26.56 -22.54
N ARG A 57 35.70 -25.65 -22.96
CA ARG A 57 34.55 -25.90 -23.85
C ARG A 57 33.51 -26.88 -23.30
N GLN A 58 33.53 -27.18 -22.00
CA GLN A 58 32.49 -27.99 -21.37
C GLN A 58 31.14 -27.25 -21.41
N ALA A 59 30.03 -27.99 -21.52
CA ALA A 59 28.68 -27.40 -21.54
C ALA A 59 28.40 -26.65 -20.22
N LEU A 60 28.03 -25.38 -20.33
CA LEU A 60 27.79 -24.50 -19.19
C LEU A 60 26.63 -23.56 -19.51
N PHE A 61 25.73 -23.37 -18.55
CA PHE A 61 24.58 -22.47 -18.70
C PHE A 61 24.52 -21.49 -17.53
N THR A 62 24.01 -20.28 -17.79
CA THR A 62 23.97 -19.17 -16.81
C THR A 62 23.38 -19.57 -15.44
N PRO A 63 22.27 -20.34 -15.34
CA PRO A 63 21.71 -20.71 -14.03
C PRO A 63 22.58 -21.65 -13.20
N GLN A 64 23.60 -22.27 -13.81
CA GLN A 64 24.49 -23.22 -13.14
C GLN A 64 25.69 -22.54 -12.47
N LEU A 65 25.96 -21.28 -12.78
CA LEU A 65 27.07 -20.51 -12.22
C LEU A 65 26.89 -20.36 -10.71
N LYS A 66 27.96 -20.64 -9.96
CA LYS A 66 27.97 -20.54 -8.50
C LYS A 66 28.86 -19.37 -8.06
N PRO A 67 28.62 -18.79 -6.86
CA PRO A 67 29.60 -17.91 -6.24
C PRO A 67 30.93 -18.65 -6.05
N VAL A 68 32.06 -17.95 -6.23
CA VAL A 68 33.37 -18.53 -5.97
C VAL A 68 33.57 -18.91 -4.50
N PRO A 69 34.46 -19.88 -4.19
CA PRO A 69 34.79 -20.26 -2.83
C PRO A 69 35.28 -19.07 -1.99
N ARG A 70 34.99 -19.11 -0.68
CA ARG A 70 35.37 -18.04 0.25
C ARG A 70 36.88 -17.74 0.26
N ILE A 71 37.72 -18.75 0.04
CA ILE A 71 39.17 -18.57 -0.03
C ILE A 71 39.58 -17.66 -1.18
N LEU A 72 38.99 -17.82 -2.37
CA LEU A 72 39.26 -16.98 -3.54
C LEU A 72 38.78 -15.55 -3.28
N LYS A 73 37.58 -15.40 -2.71
CA LYS A 73 37.06 -14.08 -2.31
C LYS A 73 37.99 -13.39 -1.30
N ASN A 74 38.48 -14.11 -0.30
CA ASN A 74 39.43 -13.56 0.69
C ASN A 74 40.78 -13.19 0.07
N LEU A 75 41.27 -13.95 -0.92
CA LEU A 75 42.49 -13.63 -1.67
C LEU A 75 42.31 -12.32 -2.43
N LEU A 76 41.23 -12.19 -3.21
CA LEU A 76 40.87 -10.95 -3.91
C LEU A 76 40.75 -9.76 -2.97
N SER A 77 40.04 -9.93 -1.84
CA SER A 77 39.85 -8.85 -0.85
C SER A 77 41.16 -8.34 -0.23
N ARG A 78 42.24 -9.12 -0.23
CA ARG A 78 43.54 -8.70 0.32
C ARG A 78 44.44 -7.96 -0.67
N LEU A 79 44.11 -8.01 -1.96
CA LEU A 79 44.90 -7.32 -2.98
C LEU A 79 44.87 -5.81 -2.73
N ASN A 80 46.04 -5.19 -2.86
CA ASN A 80 46.21 -3.75 -2.74
C ASN A 80 46.02 -3.11 -4.13
N ILE A 81 45.06 -2.20 -4.24
CA ILE A 81 44.68 -1.52 -5.47
C ILE A 81 44.73 0.00 -5.30
N SER A 82 45.16 0.71 -6.35
CA SER A 82 45.08 2.16 -6.44
C SER A 82 43.68 2.62 -6.83
N CYS A 83 43.26 3.77 -6.29
CA CYS A 83 41.96 4.38 -6.59
C CYS A 83 41.80 4.70 -8.10
N ASP A 84 40.58 4.58 -8.63
CA ASP A 84 40.23 4.99 -10.01
C ASP A 84 40.63 6.45 -10.28
N ASN A 85 40.57 7.28 -9.24
CA ASN A 85 40.84 8.71 -9.31
C ASN A 85 42.33 9.06 -9.15
N ALA A 86 43.24 8.10 -9.35
CA ALA A 86 44.68 8.35 -9.26
C ALA A 86 45.16 9.41 -10.26
N SER A 87 44.59 9.45 -11.47
CA SER A 87 44.84 10.48 -12.47
C SER A 87 44.40 11.89 -12.02
N TYR A 88 43.46 11.97 -11.09
CA TYR A 88 42.95 13.22 -10.52
C TYR A 88 43.66 13.61 -9.21
N GLY A 89 44.69 12.85 -8.79
CA GLY A 89 45.52 13.16 -7.62
C GLY A 89 45.31 12.25 -6.42
N CYS A 90 44.42 11.24 -6.49
CA CYS A 90 44.27 10.29 -5.39
C CYS A 90 45.48 9.36 -5.29
N THR A 91 46.25 9.44 -4.22
CA THR A 91 47.41 8.56 -3.97
C THR A 91 47.07 7.35 -3.09
N ALA A 92 45.79 7.13 -2.80
CA ALA A 92 45.36 6.06 -1.90
C ALA A 92 45.62 4.68 -2.53
N ILE A 93 46.34 3.84 -1.79
CA ILE A 93 46.46 2.41 -2.03
C ILE A 93 45.71 1.72 -0.89
N LEU A 94 44.74 0.90 -1.25
CA LEU A 94 43.81 0.30 -0.31
C LEU A 94 43.50 -1.14 -0.72
N LYS A 95 42.95 -1.91 0.23
CA LYS A 95 42.49 -3.26 -0.07
C LYS A 95 41.30 -3.23 -1.02
N LEU A 96 41.22 -4.19 -1.93
CA LEU A 96 40.16 -4.26 -2.94
C LEU A 96 38.75 -4.24 -2.32
N ASP A 97 38.57 -4.84 -1.14
CA ASP A 97 37.29 -4.83 -0.42
C ASP A 97 36.86 -3.45 0.10
N GLN A 98 37.81 -2.53 0.28
CA GLN A 98 37.59 -1.14 0.73
C GLN A 98 37.43 -0.16 -0.44
N LEU A 99 37.67 -0.60 -1.68
CA LEU A 99 37.66 0.27 -2.86
C LEU A 99 36.31 0.95 -3.07
N SER A 100 35.22 0.20 -2.95
CA SER A 100 33.86 0.72 -3.13
C SER A 100 33.53 1.83 -2.12
N SER A 101 33.84 1.62 -0.84
CA SER A 101 33.66 2.64 0.21
C SER A 101 34.54 3.87 -0.01
N HIS A 102 35.77 3.69 -0.46
CA HIS A 102 36.64 4.82 -0.77
C HIS A 102 36.11 5.63 -1.96
N LEU A 103 35.68 4.98 -3.04
CA LEU A 103 35.18 5.68 -4.23
C LEU A 103 33.95 6.56 -3.95
N SER A 104 33.08 6.17 -3.01
CA SER A 104 31.94 6.99 -2.58
C SER A 104 32.35 8.25 -1.81
N GLU A 105 33.52 8.24 -1.16
CA GLU A 105 33.98 9.33 -0.29
C GLU A 105 35.23 10.05 -0.83
N CYS A 106 35.79 9.58 -1.95
CA CYS A 106 37.05 10.05 -2.49
C CYS A 106 36.99 11.55 -2.82
N GLU A 107 37.85 12.33 -2.17
CA GLU A 107 37.94 13.78 -2.36
C GLU A 107 38.37 14.18 -3.79
N HIS A 108 39.03 13.27 -4.50
CA HIS A 108 39.53 13.49 -5.86
C HIS A 108 38.59 12.93 -6.94
N ASN A 109 37.40 12.45 -6.56
CA ASN A 109 36.40 12.00 -7.52
C ASN A 109 35.81 13.24 -8.23
N PRO A 110 36.06 13.44 -9.54
CA PRO A 110 35.58 14.63 -10.27
C PRO A 110 34.05 14.71 -10.29
N LYS A 111 33.38 13.55 -10.31
CA LYS A 111 31.90 13.46 -10.30
C LYS A 111 31.31 13.49 -8.89
N ARG A 112 32.12 13.71 -7.85
CA ARG A 112 31.62 13.77 -6.49
C ARG A 112 30.55 14.85 -6.40
N PRO A 113 29.33 14.52 -5.94
CA PRO A 113 28.28 15.50 -5.74
C PRO A 113 28.70 16.44 -4.61
N VAL A 114 28.92 17.71 -4.94
CA VAL A 114 29.23 18.75 -3.96
C VAL A 114 28.14 19.81 -3.98
N LEU A 115 27.82 20.34 -2.80
CA LEU A 115 26.90 21.46 -2.69
C LEU A 115 27.57 22.70 -3.27
N CYS A 116 26.82 23.48 -4.04
CA CYS A 116 27.32 24.75 -4.52
C CYS A 116 27.68 25.69 -3.34
N GLU A 117 28.94 26.10 -3.29
CA GLU A 117 29.48 27.00 -2.24
C GLU A 117 28.87 28.41 -2.29
N GLN A 118 28.26 28.79 -3.42
CA GLN A 118 27.57 30.07 -3.59
C GLN A 118 26.13 30.06 -3.05
N GLY A 119 25.71 28.98 -2.37
CA GLY A 119 24.47 28.95 -1.59
C GLY A 119 23.18 28.74 -2.40
N CYS A 120 23.27 28.32 -3.67
CA CYS A 120 22.06 28.01 -4.47
C CYS A 120 21.37 26.70 -4.07
N GLY A 121 22.01 25.89 -3.22
CA GLY A 121 21.47 24.60 -2.74
C GLY A 121 21.46 23.48 -3.78
N LEU A 122 21.98 23.72 -5.00
CA LEU A 122 22.13 22.69 -6.02
C LEU A 122 23.35 21.82 -5.76
N VAL A 123 23.20 20.53 -6.07
CA VAL A 123 24.28 19.55 -6.06
C VAL A 123 24.86 19.48 -7.46
N THR A 124 26.15 19.79 -7.58
CA THR A 124 26.89 19.81 -8.85
C THR A 124 28.10 18.89 -8.73
N PRO A 125 28.53 18.20 -9.81
CA PRO A 125 29.83 17.53 -9.86
C PRO A 125 30.98 18.47 -9.50
N MET A 126 31.99 17.97 -8.78
CA MET A 126 33.13 18.76 -8.30
C MET A 126 33.94 19.42 -9.42
N ASP A 127 34.07 18.76 -10.58
CA ASP A 127 34.72 19.30 -11.77
C ASP A 127 33.94 20.45 -12.44
N GLU A 128 32.61 20.41 -12.38
CA GLU A 128 31.71 21.42 -12.98
C GLU A 128 31.44 22.63 -12.05
N VAL A 129 31.90 22.62 -10.79
CA VAL A 129 31.66 23.73 -9.85
C VAL A 129 32.21 25.07 -10.36
N LYS A 130 33.37 25.05 -11.04
CA LYS A 130 34.00 26.28 -11.56
C LYS A 130 33.17 26.95 -12.65
N ASP A 131 32.44 26.16 -13.43
CA ASP A 131 31.59 26.62 -14.53
C ASP A 131 30.11 26.78 -14.11
N HIS A 132 29.80 26.56 -12.82
CA HIS A 132 28.44 26.62 -12.29
C HIS A 132 27.92 28.06 -12.21
N ASN A 133 26.85 28.35 -12.95
CA ASN A 133 26.12 29.62 -12.85
C ASN A 133 24.79 29.44 -12.10
N CYS A 134 24.78 29.76 -10.81
CA CYS A 134 23.63 29.62 -9.92
C CYS A 134 22.34 30.21 -10.50
N VAL A 135 22.41 31.41 -11.09
CA VAL A 135 21.22 32.13 -11.57
C VAL A 135 20.63 31.43 -12.78
N ARG A 136 21.46 30.93 -13.71
CA ARG A 136 20.99 30.20 -14.89
C ARG A 136 20.33 28.88 -14.49
N GLU A 137 20.97 28.11 -13.60
CA GLU A 137 20.46 26.82 -13.17
C GLU A 137 19.17 26.96 -12.37
N LEU A 138 19.09 27.91 -11.43
CA LEU A 138 17.86 28.19 -10.69
C LEU A 138 16.72 28.66 -11.62
N ARG A 139 16.99 29.52 -12.62
CA ARG A 139 15.98 29.92 -13.61
C ARG A 139 15.50 28.73 -14.43
N SER A 140 16.40 27.86 -14.88
CA SER A 140 16.04 26.63 -15.60
C SER A 140 15.17 25.72 -14.73
N LEU A 141 15.53 25.57 -13.45
CA LEU A 141 14.80 24.74 -12.51
C LEU A 141 13.39 25.30 -12.22
N ILE A 142 13.26 26.61 -12.03
CA ILE A 142 11.95 27.28 -11.90
C ILE A 142 11.12 27.06 -13.16
N HIS A 143 11.70 27.22 -14.34
CA HIS A 143 10.97 27.01 -15.60
C HIS A 143 10.50 25.57 -15.76
N LYS A 144 11.36 24.58 -15.46
CA LYS A 144 10.99 23.16 -15.43
C LYS A 144 9.89 22.87 -14.42
N GLN A 145 9.95 23.46 -13.24
CA GLN A 145 8.91 23.32 -12.21
C GLN A 145 7.58 23.93 -12.66
N GLN A 146 7.61 25.12 -13.27
CA GLN A 146 6.42 25.76 -13.82
C GLN A 146 5.78 24.93 -14.94
N GLN A 147 6.58 24.37 -15.84
CA GLN A 147 6.10 23.47 -16.88
C GLN A 147 5.46 22.22 -16.27
N LYS A 148 6.14 21.56 -15.33
CA LYS A 148 5.60 20.37 -14.65
C LYS A 148 4.29 20.66 -13.91
N LEU A 149 4.16 21.83 -13.29
CA LEU A 149 2.92 22.26 -12.66
C LEU A 149 1.80 22.46 -13.69
N SER A 150 2.10 23.05 -14.84
CA SER A 150 1.15 23.22 -15.93
C SER A 150 0.67 21.87 -16.48
N ASP A 151 1.59 20.94 -16.74
CA ASP A 151 1.27 19.61 -17.25
C ASP A 151 0.38 18.86 -16.26
N MET A 152 0.74 18.88 -14.97
CA MET A 152 -0.05 18.24 -13.92
C MET A 152 -1.43 18.90 -13.72
N GLN A 153 -1.55 20.22 -13.93
CA GLN A 153 -2.84 20.91 -13.92
C GLN A 153 -3.73 20.47 -15.10
N GLN A 154 -3.15 20.25 -16.27
CA GLN A 154 -3.85 19.73 -17.43
C GLN A 154 -4.34 18.30 -17.19
N GLU A 155 -3.47 17.39 -16.73
CA GLU A 155 -3.85 16.01 -16.38
C GLU A 155 -4.98 15.97 -15.35
N MET A 156 -4.90 16.81 -14.32
CA MET A 156 -5.96 16.94 -13.32
C MET A 156 -7.29 17.42 -13.92
N SER A 157 -7.25 18.25 -14.97
CA SER A 157 -8.47 18.68 -15.66
C SER A 157 -9.08 17.57 -16.51
N GLU A 158 -8.24 16.77 -17.17
CA GLU A 158 -8.64 15.61 -17.97
C GLU A 158 -9.26 14.52 -17.09
N HIS A 159 -8.62 14.18 -15.96
CA HIS A 159 -9.19 13.25 -14.99
C HIS A 159 -10.51 13.74 -14.40
N ARG A 160 -10.65 15.05 -14.12
CA ARG A 160 -11.94 15.61 -13.69
C ARG A 160 -13.02 15.42 -14.74
N PHE A 161 -12.67 15.58 -16.02
CA PHE A 161 -13.62 15.35 -17.11
C PHE A 161 -14.02 13.87 -17.21
N GLN A 162 -13.06 12.95 -17.17
CA GLN A 162 -13.33 11.49 -17.17
C GLN A 162 -14.22 11.06 -16.01
N ILE A 163 -13.96 11.55 -14.79
CA ILE A 163 -14.82 11.26 -13.63
C ILE A 163 -16.24 11.78 -13.84
N SER A 164 -16.39 12.94 -14.49
CA SER A 164 -17.71 13.52 -14.76
C SER A 164 -18.51 12.70 -15.79
N GLU A 165 -17.82 12.14 -16.78
CA GLU A 165 -18.40 11.24 -17.77
C GLU A 165 -18.80 9.90 -17.16
N GLN A 166 -17.89 9.25 -16.42
CA GLN A 166 -18.18 8.01 -15.72
C GLN A 166 -19.36 8.14 -14.74
N LYS A 167 -19.49 9.28 -14.05
CA LYS A 167 -20.65 9.56 -13.20
C LYS A 167 -21.96 9.59 -14.00
N ARG A 168 -21.97 10.21 -15.17
CA ARG A 168 -23.14 10.24 -16.06
C ARG A 168 -23.54 8.84 -16.53
N GLU A 169 -22.55 8.03 -16.94
CA GLU A 169 -22.79 6.64 -17.34
C GLU A 169 -23.36 5.80 -16.20
N LEU A 170 -22.79 5.95 -14.99
CA LEU A 170 -23.30 5.29 -13.78
C LEU A 170 -24.74 5.70 -13.47
N ASP A 171 -25.08 6.97 -13.66
CA ASP A 171 -26.44 7.45 -13.41
C ASP A 171 -27.44 6.91 -14.45
N LEU A 172 -27.06 6.83 -15.74
CA LEU A 172 -27.86 6.13 -16.74
C LEU A 172 -28.05 4.64 -16.41
N LEU A 173 -26.98 3.96 -15.98
CA LEU A 173 -27.07 2.55 -15.61
C LEU A 173 -27.99 2.34 -14.41
N LYS A 174 -27.95 3.23 -13.41
CA LYS A 174 -28.88 3.20 -12.27
C LYS A 174 -30.32 3.38 -12.73
N GLU A 175 -30.60 4.32 -13.63
CA GLU A 175 -31.95 4.52 -14.19
C GLU A 175 -32.42 3.29 -14.96
N PHE A 176 -31.56 2.71 -15.79
CA PHE A 176 -31.85 1.47 -16.51
C PHE A 176 -32.16 0.31 -15.56
N MET A 177 -31.34 0.13 -14.51
CA MET A 177 -31.56 -0.89 -13.49
C MET A 177 -32.89 -0.67 -12.74
N ARG A 178 -33.26 0.58 -12.42
CA ARG A 178 -34.57 0.89 -11.82
C ARG A 178 -35.73 0.55 -12.76
N ALA A 179 -35.63 0.91 -14.03
CA ALA A 179 -36.65 0.58 -15.03
C ALA A 179 -36.79 -0.93 -15.22
N MET A 180 -35.67 -1.67 -15.28
CA MET A 180 -35.65 -3.13 -15.35
C MET A 180 -36.26 -3.79 -14.11
N ARG A 181 -35.99 -3.27 -12.90
CA ARG A 181 -36.64 -3.73 -11.66
C ARG A 181 -38.17 -3.60 -11.76
N MET A 182 -38.68 -2.46 -12.23
CA MET A 182 -40.13 -2.25 -12.37
C MET A 182 -40.78 -3.09 -13.47
N ALA A 183 -40.05 -3.37 -14.56
CA ALA A 183 -40.59 -4.08 -15.71
C ALA A 183 -40.58 -5.61 -15.56
N ASN A 184 -39.70 -6.16 -14.71
CA ASN A 184 -39.52 -7.60 -14.58
C ASN A 184 -39.63 -8.07 -13.11
N PRO A 185 -40.70 -8.78 -12.72
CA PRO A 185 -40.89 -9.29 -11.37
C PRO A 185 -39.76 -10.20 -10.87
N THR A 186 -39.09 -10.95 -11.75
CA THR A 186 -37.96 -11.80 -11.33
C THR A 186 -36.73 -10.97 -10.96
N MET A 187 -36.49 -9.86 -11.66
CA MET A 187 -35.41 -8.93 -11.34
C MET A 187 -35.68 -8.15 -10.05
N GLN A 188 -36.95 -7.82 -9.78
CA GLN A 188 -37.36 -7.24 -8.50
C GLN A 188 -37.12 -8.22 -7.35
N ALA A 189 -37.60 -9.46 -7.48
CA ALA A 189 -37.43 -10.48 -6.44
C ALA A 189 -35.94 -10.76 -6.13
N LEU A 190 -35.10 -10.84 -7.17
CA LEU A 190 -33.65 -11.00 -7.02
C LEU A 190 -33.02 -9.79 -6.32
N ALA A 191 -33.42 -8.57 -6.66
CA ALA A 191 -32.92 -7.36 -6.01
C ALA A 191 -33.31 -7.32 -4.52
N ASP A 192 -34.56 -7.62 -4.20
CA ASP A 192 -35.05 -7.66 -2.83
C ASP A 192 -34.35 -8.78 -2.02
N GLU A 193 -34.05 -9.91 -2.65
CA GLU A 193 -33.29 -11.01 -2.04
C GLU A 193 -31.84 -10.59 -1.75
N MET A 194 -31.17 -9.94 -2.70
CA MET A 194 -29.82 -9.40 -2.51
C MET A 194 -29.76 -8.36 -1.39
N GLU A 195 -30.74 -7.44 -1.33
CA GLU A 195 -30.84 -6.42 -0.28
C GLU A 195 -31.03 -7.09 1.09
N ARG A 196 -31.91 -8.09 1.21
CA ARG A 196 -32.08 -8.90 2.43
C ARG A 196 -30.80 -9.63 2.84
N GLU A 197 -30.10 -10.27 1.89
CA GLU A 197 -28.82 -10.94 2.17
C GLU A 197 -27.75 -9.97 2.68
N GLU A 198 -27.72 -8.74 2.17
CA GLU A 198 -26.81 -7.69 2.62
C GLU A 198 -27.06 -7.34 4.10
N VAL A 199 -28.33 -7.18 4.50
CA VAL A 199 -28.71 -6.92 5.89
C VAL A 199 -28.33 -8.09 6.81
N ILE A 200 -28.57 -9.34 6.39
CA ILE A 200 -28.20 -10.52 7.18
C ILE A 200 -26.67 -10.59 7.34
N ARG A 201 -25.92 -10.38 6.26
CA ARG A 201 -24.45 -10.37 6.29
C ARG A 201 -23.93 -9.29 7.24
N TRP A 202 -24.47 -8.08 7.16
CA TRP A 202 -24.11 -7.01 8.08
C TRP A 202 -24.46 -7.36 9.53
N SER A 203 -25.65 -7.89 9.81
CA SER A 203 -26.01 -8.35 11.16
C SER A 203 -25.01 -9.35 11.72
N THR A 204 -24.59 -10.33 10.92
CA THR A 204 -23.64 -11.37 11.36
C THR A 204 -22.25 -10.82 11.67
N SER A 205 -21.88 -9.66 11.10
CA SER A 205 -20.59 -9.01 11.40
C SER A 205 -20.61 -8.24 12.73
N LEU A 206 -21.79 -7.84 13.20
CA LEU A 206 -21.94 -7.11 14.46
C LEU A 206 -21.84 -8.04 15.69
N THR A 207 -21.25 -7.51 16.75
CA THR A 207 -21.15 -8.21 18.03
C THR A 207 -22.51 -8.28 18.71
N ARG A 208 -22.85 -9.43 19.29
CA ARG A 208 -24.08 -9.56 20.08
C ARG A 208 -23.94 -8.77 21.38
N ALA A 209 -24.96 -8.01 21.73
CA ALA A 209 -25.02 -7.18 22.92
C ALA A 209 -25.98 -7.77 23.95
N ARG A 210 -25.68 -7.57 25.24
CA ARG A 210 -26.63 -7.80 26.33
C ARG A 210 -26.98 -6.47 26.97
N VAL A 211 -28.28 -6.14 26.97
CA VAL A 211 -28.80 -4.95 27.67
C VAL A 211 -29.17 -5.35 29.10
N THR A 212 -28.46 -4.81 30.08
CA THR A 212 -28.66 -5.10 31.51
C THR A 212 -29.60 -4.10 32.17
N ARG A 213 -29.74 -2.89 31.61
CA ARG A 213 -30.52 -1.79 32.18
C ARG A 213 -31.51 -1.18 31.19
N TRP A 214 -32.59 -1.91 30.92
CA TRP A 214 -33.67 -1.46 30.03
C TRP A 214 -34.32 -0.12 30.42
N GLY A 215 -34.35 0.22 31.72
CA GLY A 215 -34.89 1.50 32.18
C GLY A 215 -34.02 2.71 31.86
N GLY A 216 -32.77 2.51 31.41
CA GLY A 216 -31.88 3.60 30.97
C GLY A 216 -32.00 3.94 29.48
N MET A 217 -33.06 3.44 28.83
CA MET A 217 -33.35 3.68 27.43
C MET A 217 -33.71 5.15 27.20
N ILE A 218 -33.07 5.77 26.22
CA ILE A 218 -33.34 7.13 25.77
C ILE A 218 -34.35 7.03 24.64
N SER A 219 -35.62 7.34 24.92
CA SER A 219 -36.72 7.20 23.97
C SER A 219 -36.90 8.41 23.05
N THR A 220 -36.33 9.55 23.43
CA THR A 220 -36.35 10.80 22.65
C THR A 220 -34.91 11.34 22.47
N PRO A 221 -34.07 10.67 21.67
CA PRO A 221 -32.71 11.15 21.41
C PRO A 221 -32.72 12.49 20.65
N ASP A 222 -31.87 13.43 21.05
CA ASP A 222 -31.72 14.70 20.36
C ASP A 222 -31.02 14.54 18.98
N GLU A 223 -31.07 15.59 18.16
CA GLU A 223 -30.53 15.56 16.79
C GLU A 223 -29.03 15.24 16.77
N LEU A 224 -28.26 15.77 17.73
CA LEU A 224 -26.82 15.50 17.83
C LEU A 224 -26.56 14.02 18.09
N LEU A 225 -27.29 13.41 19.03
CA LEU A 225 -27.15 12.00 19.34
C LEU A 225 -27.56 11.13 18.15
N GLN A 226 -28.64 11.49 17.45
CA GLN A 226 -29.07 10.79 16.23
C GLN A 226 -27.98 10.83 15.14
N VAL A 227 -27.38 12.00 14.88
CA VAL A 227 -26.29 12.14 13.89
C VAL A 227 -25.06 11.29 14.29
N VAL A 228 -24.71 11.27 15.58
CA VAL A 228 -23.59 10.46 16.08
C VAL A 228 -23.85 8.96 15.90
N ILE A 229 -25.06 8.49 16.21
CA ILE A 229 -25.42 7.08 16.04
C ILE A 229 -25.48 6.71 14.55
N LYS A 230 -26.11 7.54 13.71
CA LYS A 230 -26.17 7.35 12.26
C LYS A 230 -24.78 7.20 11.65
N ARG A 231 -23.84 8.06 12.04
CA ARG A 231 -22.45 7.96 11.59
C ARG A 231 -21.80 6.65 12.00
N SER A 232 -21.97 6.21 13.25
CA SER A 232 -21.41 4.93 13.72
C SER A 232 -22.05 3.71 13.04
N LEU A 233 -23.33 3.79 12.67
CA LEU A 233 -23.97 2.76 11.84
C LEU A 233 -23.33 2.70 10.45
N SER A 234 -23.16 3.84 9.77
CA SER A 234 -22.50 3.89 8.47
C SER A 234 -21.05 3.40 8.52
N GLU A 235 -20.27 3.79 9.53
CA GLU A 235 -18.89 3.33 9.74
C GLU A 235 -18.81 1.82 10.04
N SER A 236 -19.88 1.22 10.61
CA SER A 236 -19.98 -0.22 10.83
C SER A 236 -20.33 -1.04 9.57
N GLY A 237 -20.48 -0.37 8.42
CA GLY A 237 -20.88 -1.02 7.16
C GLY A 237 -22.37 -1.30 7.05
N CYS A 238 -23.21 -0.52 7.73
CA CYS A 238 -24.67 -0.65 7.61
C CYS A 238 -25.12 -0.40 6.16
N PRO A 239 -25.96 -1.27 5.57
CA PRO A 239 -26.43 -1.11 4.21
C PRO A 239 -27.14 0.24 4.01
N PRO A 240 -26.76 1.04 3.00
CA PRO A 240 -27.22 2.42 2.88
C PRO A 240 -28.74 2.55 2.67
N HIS A 241 -29.39 1.49 2.17
CA HIS A 241 -30.83 1.46 1.92
C HIS A 241 -31.68 1.34 3.22
N ILE A 242 -31.10 0.91 4.35
CA ILE A 242 -31.82 0.79 5.64
C ILE A 242 -31.39 1.81 6.71
N VAL A 243 -30.26 2.51 6.53
CA VAL A 243 -29.68 3.39 7.58
C VAL A 243 -30.65 4.47 8.02
N ASP A 244 -31.34 5.11 7.07
CA ASP A 244 -32.25 6.21 7.37
C ASP A 244 -33.49 5.72 8.11
N GLU A 245 -34.08 4.60 7.68
CA GLU A 245 -35.24 3.99 8.32
C GLU A 245 -34.94 3.46 9.74
N LEU A 246 -33.76 2.85 9.94
CA LEU A 246 -33.29 2.48 11.27
C LEU A 246 -33.15 3.68 12.22
N MET A 247 -32.72 4.82 11.69
CA MET A 247 -32.58 6.05 12.45
C MET A 247 -33.93 6.73 12.70
N GLU A 248 -34.89 6.65 11.78
CA GLU A 248 -36.28 7.04 12.05
C GLU A 248 -36.87 6.20 13.20
N ASN A 249 -36.57 4.90 13.21
CA ASN A 249 -36.96 3.94 14.25
C ASN A 249 -36.13 4.03 15.55
N CYS A 250 -35.33 5.10 15.73
CA CYS A 250 -34.61 5.34 16.99
C CYS A 250 -35.40 6.17 18.01
N HIS A 251 -36.51 6.78 17.59
CA HIS A 251 -37.31 7.70 18.38
C HIS A 251 -38.71 7.11 18.67
N GLU A 252 -39.25 7.36 19.87
CA GLU A 252 -40.50 6.74 20.32
C GLU A 252 -41.73 7.06 19.47
N THR A 253 -41.70 8.15 18.70
CA THR A 253 -42.75 8.53 17.75
C THR A 253 -42.94 7.52 16.63
N ASN A 254 -41.88 6.79 16.28
CA ASN A 254 -41.87 5.78 15.22
C ASN A 254 -41.70 4.36 15.78
N TRP A 255 -41.73 4.21 17.10
CA TRP A 255 -41.66 2.89 17.71
C TRP A 255 -42.98 2.13 17.59
N PRO A 256 -42.93 0.79 17.51
CA PRO A 256 -44.11 -0.03 17.39
C PRO A 256 -44.99 0.08 18.65
N PRO A 257 -46.28 -0.29 18.59
CA PRO A 257 -47.25 -0.05 19.64
C PRO A 257 -46.79 -0.52 21.03
N GLY A 258 -46.09 -1.66 21.10
CA GLY A 258 -45.53 -2.26 22.31
C GLY A 258 -44.37 -1.50 22.95
N LEU A 259 -43.85 -0.44 22.32
CA LEU A 259 -42.78 0.44 22.81
C LEU A 259 -43.17 1.93 22.82
N SER A 260 -44.29 2.29 22.19
CA SER A 260 -44.73 3.67 21.91
C SER A 260 -44.84 4.61 23.11
N SER A 261 -45.17 4.12 24.32
CA SER A 261 -45.36 4.96 25.51
C SER A 261 -44.57 4.47 26.72
N LEU A 262 -44.29 5.36 27.69
CA LEU A 262 -43.61 4.99 28.93
C LEU A 262 -44.34 3.89 29.70
N GLU A 263 -45.67 3.97 29.78
CA GLU A 263 -46.50 2.97 30.46
C GLU A 263 -46.41 1.60 29.77
N THR A 264 -46.56 1.59 28.44
CA THR A 264 -46.39 0.37 27.64
C THR A 264 -45.00 -0.21 27.87
N ARG A 265 -43.97 0.65 27.92
CA ARG A 265 -42.60 0.20 28.12
C ARG A 265 -42.34 -0.40 29.50
N GLN A 266 -43.02 0.08 30.53
CA GLN A 266 -42.94 -0.49 31.87
C GLN A 266 -43.64 -1.84 31.94
N ASN A 267 -44.83 -1.95 31.34
CA ASN A 267 -45.62 -3.18 31.29
C ASN A 267 -44.92 -4.30 30.50
N ASN A 268 -44.24 -3.94 29.40
CA ASN A 268 -43.58 -4.89 28.51
C ASN A 268 -42.12 -5.18 28.87
N ARG A 269 -41.60 -4.61 29.96
CA ARG A 269 -40.17 -4.68 30.31
C ARG A 269 -39.59 -6.10 30.34
N ARG A 270 -40.36 -7.07 30.83
CA ARG A 270 -39.96 -8.49 30.89
C ARG A 270 -39.74 -9.12 29.51
N HIS A 271 -40.39 -8.59 28.47
CA HIS A 271 -40.30 -9.12 27.12
C HIS A 271 -39.03 -8.65 26.41
N TYR A 272 -38.40 -7.57 26.86
CA TYR A 272 -37.19 -7.04 26.21
C TYR A 272 -35.98 -7.97 26.32
N GLU A 273 -35.92 -8.79 27.37
CA GLU A 273 -34.84 -9.78 27.52
C GLU A 273 -34.84 -10.84 26.40
N SER A 274 -35.95 -10.96 25.66
CA SER A 274 -36.06 -11.86 24.50
C SER A 274 -35.43 -11.30 23.22
N TYR A 275 -35.08 -10.00 23.18
CA TYR A 275 -34.45 -9.42 22.00
C TYR A 275 -33.04 -9.96 21.76
N VAL A 276 -32.77 -10.27 20.50
CA VAL A 276 -31.42 -10.44 19.97
C VAL A 276 -30.91 -9.07 19.57
N CYS A 277 -30.08 -8.49 20.43
CA CYS A 277 -29.48 -7.18 20.24
C CYS A 277 -28.08 -7.30 19.62
N LYS A 278 -27.76 -6.40 18.67
CA LYS A 278 -26.42 -6.22 18.10
C LYS A 278 -25.85 -4.89 18.56
N ARG A 279 -24.59 -4.86 18.99
CA ARG A 279 -23.96 -3.64 19.52
C ARG A 279 -23.57 -2.70 18.39
N ILE A 280 -23.90 -1.41 18.55
CA ILE A 280 -23.32 -0.36 17.71
C ILE A 280 -21.89 -0.07 18.22
N PRO A 281 -20.84 -0.24 17.39
CA PRO A 281 -19.46 -0.11 17.82
C PRO A 281 -19.17 1.23 18.52
N GLY A 282 -18.55 1.16 19.70
CA GLY A 282 -18.15 2.35 20.45
C GLY A 282 -19.29 3.20 21.02
N LYS A 283 -20.55 2.72 20.98
CA LYS A 283 -21.72 3.43 21.51
C LYS A 283 -22.45 2.62 22.57
N GLN A 284 -23.19 3.31 23.43
CA GLN A 284 -24.22 2.71 24.27
C GLN A 284 -25.53 2.68 23.48
N ALA A 285 -25.53 1.94 22.37
CA ALA A 285 -26.70 1.72 21.56
C ALA A 285 -26.66 0.31 20.95
N VAL A 286 -27.84 -0.22 20.68
CA VAL A 286 -28.01 -1.52 20.01
C VAL A 286 -28.94 -1.38 18.81
N VAL A 287 -28.73 -2.24 17.83
CA VAL A 287 -29.66 -2.49 16.73
C VAL A 287 -30.38 -3.79 17.02
N VAL A 288 -31.70 -3.79 16.84
CA VAL A 288 -32.56 -4.96 16.95
C VAL A 288 -33.18 -5.18 15.58
N LEU A 289 -32.59 -6.06 14.79
CA LEU A 289 -33.01 -6.30 13.40
C LEU A 289 -34.15 -7.30 13.34
N HIS A 290 -35.08 -7.08 12.40
CA HIS A 290 -36.21 -7.99 12.19
C HIS A 290 -35.73 -9.41 11.82
N CYS A 291 -34.71 -9.52 10.97
CA CYS A 291 -34.13 -10.81 10.56
C CYS A 291 -33.53 -11.66 11.71
N ASP A 292 -33.10 -11.02 12.81
CA ASP A 292 -32.57 -11.72 14.00
C ASP A 292 -33.64 -12.02 15.05
N ASN A 293 -34.83 -11.44 14.91
CA ASN A 293 -35.89 -11.46 15.93
C ASN A 293 -37.24 -12.00 15.40
N PRO A 294 -37.29 -13.07 14.59
CA PRO A 294 -38.56 -13.61 14.07
C PRO A 294 -39.47 -14.21 15.15
N HIS A 295 -38.93 -14.44 16.36
CA HIS A 295 -39.67 -14.95 17.52
C HIS A 295 -40.34 -13.85 18.36
N VAL A 296 -40.04 -12.58 18.10
CA VAL A 296 -40.62 -11.45 18.82
C VAL A 296 -41.90 -11.01 18.13
N ASN A 297 -42.93 -10.65 18.90
CA ASN A 297 -44.23 -10.22 18.36
C ASN A 297 -44.08 -8.96 17.49
N ASP A 298 -44.86 -8.87 16.41
CA ASP A 298 -44.86 -7.75 15.46
C ASP A 298 -45.21 -6.42 16.16
N ASP A 299 -46.05 -6.44 17.20
CA ASP A 299 -46.37 -5.25 18.01
C ASP A 299 -45.16 -4.65 18.73
N MET A 300 -44.05 -5.38 18.80
CA MET A 300 -42.82 -5.01 19.48
C MET A 300 -41.66 -4.76 18.49
N MET A 301 -41.87 -4.99 17.20
CA MET A 301 -40.86 -4.89 16.16
C MET A 301 -41.27 -3.90 15.07
N ALA A 302 -40.28 -3.37 14.35
CA ALA A 302 -40.50 -2.62 13.11
C ALA A 302 -39.53 -3.15 12.06
N GLU A 303 -39.94 -3.14 10.79
CA GLU A 303 -39.02 -3.33 9.67
C GLU A 303 -38.24 -2.03 9.41
N PRO A 304 -36.96 -2.11 8.98
CA PRO A 304 -36.09 -3.29 8.92
C PRO A 304 -35.52 -3.67 10.31
N GLY A 305 -35.71 -2.79 11.30
CA GLY A 305 -35.32 -3.00 12.69
C GLY A 305 -35.51 -1.75 13.54
N LEU A 306 -35.07 -1.82 14.79
CA LEU A 306 -35.09 -0.73 15.77
C LEU A 306 -33.67 -0.35 16.20
N VAL A 307 -33.46 0.93 16.48
CA VAL A 307 -32.23 1.41 17.14
C VAL A 307 -32.60 1.87 18.54
N MET A 308 -32.00 1.24 19.56
CA MET A 308 -32.27 1.59 20.95
C MET A 308 -31.00 2.17 21.59
N ILE A 309 -31.10 3.40 22.08
CA ILE A 309 -29.98 4.14 22.68
C ILE A 309 -30.16 4.15 24.20
N PHE A 310 -29.06 3.99 24.92
CA PHE A 310 -29.07 3.88 26.38
C PHE A 310 -28.03 4.83 26.99
N ALA A 311 -28.32 5.33 28.19
CA ALA A 311 -27.32 6.07 28.95
C ALA A 311 -26.17 5.17 29.42
N HIS A 312 -26.47 3.91 29.73
CA HIS A 312 -25.54 2.89 30.23
C HIS A 312 -26.18 1.49 30.19
N GLY A 313 -25.38 0.44 30.38
CA GLY A 313 -25.88 -0.92 30.62
C GLY A 313 -25.94 -1.79 29.36
N ILE A 314 -25.13 -1.49 28.35
CA ILE A 314 -24.85 -2.40 27.24
C ILE A 314 -23.48 -3.05 27.45
N GLU A 315 -23.49 -4.38 27.55
CA GLU A 315 -22.31 -5.25 27.56
C GLU A 315 -22.13 -5.88 26.18
#